data_AF-A0A485L2B9-F1
#
_entry.id   AF-A0A485L2B9-F1
#
_cell.length_a   1.000
_cell.length_b   1.000
_cell.length_c   1.000
_cell.angle_alpha   90.00
_cell.angle_beta   90.00
_cell.angle_gamma   90.00
#
_symmetry.space_group_name_H-M   'P 1'
#
loop_
_entity.id
_entity.type
_entity.pdbx_description
1 polymer ?
#
loop_
_entity_poly.entity_id
_entity_poly.type
_entity_poly.pdbx_seq_one_letter_code
_entity_poly.pdbx_strand_id
1 'polypeptide(L)'
;MAEQIARLPRASKKNEPPALRCLPNTLARSRTLSFVFARLLHLVIAIHLIVWALISSFLTIVEAQVLRIHNPRLSSIALSTVGLLHLYGACKRATSSSRRLISTISVVPVRPPWQPQRSTFALVADFLNAHQDVLTALFNLCEVASQSVRVVELAERFVDASSLIGYASCVIAYAAVSPWILFVRNTTKKDLLVNSLDCLFSFALSCGLFLHMTLFEILPYAFSINRVPGQDNVWNTRSINLTRILVITSPVDYVCQVCMHLGTFISLRRVMHSLGCLPSHPSNATSTKKETPTVHLSHSKLIHRVLVANGIINCTWACVLSSLLIRAVAFREPCPAYCPIIVRPIFDLRCNCAYVYINCHTLATETPEMLLEPATVGTRTLILQFARCDLPLGLNTSTMAPHTNLYKIVIVFSNMTRWDATLPPSVRNINIRFARLTALPTIVTTNVPSYFGVLYIDSCPLRSLPTHAFDQLPSLQRLWLTNISLATFPDTITNLPLLFDLNLRDNDLTTVTMTWQTHTAETNTLRSVRFNGNQLEAGPWAMVRKGLVVELSSNPIASVDEGINTALQLGQVVLDDTPYCKSFDGVRSWCITSLCADGCYAYMQGDHFCDPVCFTSACAFDGGDCDEMGFN
;
A
#
# COMPACT_ATOMS: atom_id res chain seq x y z
N MET A 1 -26.56 -45.86 101.21
CA MET A 1 -27.81 -45.88 100.43
C MET A 1 -27.56 -45.01 99.20
N ALA A 2 -27.13 -45.62 98.10
CA ALA A 2 -28.00 -46.13 97.01
C ALA A 2 -28.57 -44.94 96.20
N GLU A 3 -28.61 -44.88 94.87
CA GLU A 3 -28.31 -45.74 93.72
C GLU A 3 -28.48 -44.77 92.51
N GLN A 4 -27.56 -44.73 91.54
CA GLN A 4 -27.77 -45.27 90.19
C GLN A 4 -29.14 -44.94 89.53
N ILE A 5 -29.12 -44.28 88.36
CA ILE A 5 -29.64 -44.75 87.05
C ILE A 5 -29.74 -43.58 86.03
N ALA A 6 -28.86 -43.66 85.03
CA ALA A 6 -29.07 -43.54 83.58
C ALA A 6 -29.88 -42.38 82.92
N ARG A 7 -29.19 -41.81 81.90
CA ARG A 7 -29.67 -41.42 80.54
C ARG A 7 -30.21 -40.00 80.26
N LEU A 8 -29.27 -39.18 79.73
CA LEU A 8 -29.27 -38.34 78.51
C LEU A 8 -30.29 -37.20 78.30
N PRO A 9 -29.80 -36.07 77.75
CA PRO A 9 -30.46 -35.43 76.61
C PRO A 9 -29.54 -35.05 75.42
N ARG A 10 -30.07 -35.35 74.22
CA ARG A 10 -30.07 -34.61 72.94
C ARG A 10 -28.78 -34.06 72.28
N ALA A 11 -28.36 -34.81 71.27
CA ALA A 11 -28.20 -34.42 69.85
C ALA A 11 -27.58 -33.07 69.48
N SER A 12 -26.28 -33.10 69.11
CA SER A 12 -25.64 -32.12 68.23
C SER A 12 -25.34 -32.76 66.85
N LYS A 13 -25.73 -32.09 65.77
CA LYS A 13 -25.67 -32.56 64.38
C LYS A 13 -24.27 -32.41 63.77
N LYS A 14 -23.79 -33.55 63.24
CA LYS A 14 -22.94 -33.83 62.06
C LYS A 14 -22.45 -32.67 61.17
N ASN A 15 -21.15 -32.78 60.86
CA ASN A 15 -20.46 -32.68 59.56
C ASN A 15 -20.64 -31.43 58.68
N GLU A 16 -19.57 -30.62 58.59
CA GLU A 16 -19.22 -29.88 57.37
C GLU A 16 -17.71 -30.03 57.08
N PRO A 17 -17.31 -30.37 55.83
CA PRO A 17 -15.92 -30.29 55.39
C PRO A 17 -15.51 -28.83 55.12
N PRO A 18 -14.21 -28.48 55.17
CA PRO A 18 -13.78 -27.13 54.80
C PRO A 18 -14.14 -26.89 53.33
N ALA A 19 -14.85 -25.78 53.10
CA ALA A 19 -15.24 -25.31 51.78
C ALA A 19 -14.03 -25.29 50.84
N LEU A 20 -14.08 -26.13 49.81
CA LEU A 20 -13.20 -26.08 48.66
C LEU A 20 -13.38 -24.70 48.03
N ARG A 21 -12.44 -23.76 48.26
CA ARG A 21 -12.36 -22.52 47.49
C ARG A 21 -12.09 -22.90 46.04
N CYS A 22 -13.16 -23.00 45.26
CA CYS A 22 -13.11 -23.08 43.82
C CYS A 22 -12.36 -21.85 43.28
N LEU A 23 -11.13 -22.07 42.82
CA LEU A 23 -10.49 -21.19 41.85
C LEU A 23 -10.16 -21.97 40.55
N PRO A 24 -11.13 -22.20 39.64
CA PRO A 24 -10.87 -22.67 38.28
C PRO A 24 -11.21 -21.64 37.18
N ASN A 25 -11.71 -20.44 37.54
CA ASN A 25 -12.26 -19.50 36.56
C ASN A 25 -11.20 -18.71 35.77
N THR A 26 -10.01 -18.49 36.32
CA THR A 26 -8.96 -17.66 35.69
C THR A 26 -8.29 -18.36 34.50
N LEU A 27 -7.97 -19.65 34.63
CA LEU A 27 -7.35 -20.47 33.58
C LEU A 27 -8.31 -20.74 32.41
N ALA A 28 -9.58 -21.03 32.71
CA ALA A 28 -10.61 -21.21 31.69
C ALA A 28 -10.86 -19.92 30.90
N ARG A 29 -10.92 -18.76 31.60
CA ARG A 29 -11.08 -17.44 30.98
C ARG A 29 -9.87 -17.06 30.11
N SER A 30 -8.64 -17.31 30.59
CA SER A 30 -7.40 -17.08 29.83
C SER A 30 -7.32 -17.94 28.57
N ARG A 31 -7.73 -19.21 28.64
CA ARG A 31 -7.76 -20.12 27.49
C ARG A 31 -8.77 -19.65 26.44
N THR A 32 -9.98 -19.27 26.86
CA THR A 32 -11.00 -18.72 25.97
C THR A 32 -10.53 -17.42 25.31
N LEU A 33 -9.90 -16.52 26.06
CA LEU A 33 -9.35 -15.27 25.54
C LEU A 33 -8.27 -15.54 24.47
N SER A 34 -7.41 -16.53 24.68
CA SER A 34 -6.35 -16.90 23.72
C SER A 34 -6.93 -17.47 22.41
N PHE A 35 -8.00 -18.28 22.49
CA PHE A 35 -8.71 -18.75 21.30
C PHE A 35 -9.41 -17.61 20.55
N VAL A 36 -10.01 -16.66 21.27
CA VAL A 36 -10.62 -15.46 20.67
C VAL A 36 -9.55 -14.62 19.98
N PHE A 37 -8.40 -14.41 20.61
CA PHE A 37 -7.28 -13.66 20.05
C PHE A 37 -6.73 -14.31 18.78
N ALA A 38 -6.46 -15.62 18.78
CA ALA A 38 -5.99 -16.31 17.57
C ALA A 38 -6.99 -16.23 16.40
N ARG A 39 -8.30 -16.29 16.70
CA ARG A 39 -9.35 -16.08 15.68
C ARG A 39 -9.40 -14.66 15.17
N LEU A 40 -9.20 -13.67 16.06
CA LEU A 40 -9.11 -12.27 15.68
C LEU A 40 -7.94 -12.05 14.71
N LEU A 41 -6.77 -12.62 14.99
CA LEU A 41 -5.62 -12.55 14.07
C LEU A 41 -5.93 -13.17 12.71
N HIS A 42 -6.56 -14.35 12.66
CA HIS A 42 -7.03 -14.93 11.39
C HIS A 42 -7.98 -13.99 10.65
N LEU A 43 -8.95 -13.38 11.36
CA LEU A 43 -9.91 -12.46 10.76
C LEU A 43 -9.23 -11.20 10.21
N VAL A 44 -8.31 -10.59 10.95
CA VAL A 44 -7.56 -9.40 10.53
C VAL A 44 -6.75 -9.69 9.27
N ILE A 45 -6.01 -10.81 9.23
CA ILE A 45 -5.26 -11.21 8.03
C ILE A 45 -6.20 -11.47 6.86
N ALA A 46 -7.32 -12.18 7.07
CA ALA A 46 -8.29 -12.46 6.02
C ALA A 46 -8.85 -11.17 5.41
N ILE A 47 -9.25 -10.20 6.25
CA ILE A 47 -9.75 -8.90 5.79
C ILE A 47 -8.67 -8.17 4.98
N HIS A 48 -7.44 -8.09 5.51
CA HIS A 48 -6.33 -7.43 4.82
C HIS A 48 -6.09 -8.02 3.42
N LEU A 49 -6.01 -9.35 3.31
CA LEU A 49 -5.77 -10.04 2.04
C LEU A 49 -6.94 -9.87 1.07
N ILE A 50 -8.18 -9.94 1.55
CA ILE A 50 -9.37 -9.75 0.71
C ILE A 50 -9.44 -8.30 0.20
N VAL A 51 -9.13 -7.31 1.03
CA VAL A 51 -9.08 -5.89 0.61
C VAL A 51 -8.06 -5.72 -0.53
N TRP A 52 -6.84 -6.24 -0.39
CA TRP A 52 -5.83 -6.16 -1.45
C TRP A 52 -6.17 -6.98 -2.69
N ALA A 53 -6.86 -8.11 -2.54
CA ALA A 53 -7.38 -8.89 -3.66
C ALA A 53 -8.46 -8.12 -4.44
N LEU A 54 -9.38 -7.45 -3.74
CA LEU A 54 -10.41 -6.61 -4.34
C LEU A 54 -9.76 -5.43 -5.06
N ILE A 55 -8.86 -4.69 -4.42
CA ILE A 55 -8.10 -3.61 -5.06
C ILE A 55 -7.44 -4.12 -6.34
N SER A 56 -6.71 -5.24 -6.27
CA SER A 56 -6.05 -5.85 -7.43
C SER A 56 -7.01 -6.29 -8.54
N SER A 57 -8.28 -6.55 -8.22
CA SER A 57 -9.30 -6.96 -9.20
C SER A 57 -9.96 -5.78 -9.90
N PHE A 58 -10.02 -4.62 -9.23
CA PHE A 58 -10.66 -3.40 -9.74
C PHE A 58 -9.67 -2.37 -10.30
N LEU A 59 -8.37 -2.56 -10.09
CA LEU A 59 -7.34 -1.71 -10.70
C LEU A 59 -7.46 -1.75 -12.22
N THR A 60 -7.46 -0.56 -12.82
CA THR A 60 -7.31 -0.43 -14.26
C THR A 60 -5.93 -0.92 -14.69
N ILE A 61 -5.79 -1.33 -15.97
CA ILE A 61 -4.49 -1.74 -16.55
C ILE A 61 -3.43 -0.66 -16.29
N VAL A 62 -3.87 0.59 -16.37
CA VAL A 62 -3.05 1.78 -16.22
C VAL A 62 -2.57 1.96 -14.77
N GLU A 63 -3.45 1.86 -13.78
CA GLU A 63 -3.06 1.95 -12.36
C GLU A 63 -2.18 0.75 -11.95
N ALA A 64 -2.45 -0.44 -12.48
CA ALA A 64 -1.62 -1.62 -12.25
C ALA A 64 -0.18 -1.44 -12.75
N GLN A 65 0.02 -0.77 -13.89
CA GLN A 65 1.34 -0.44 -14.41
C GLN A 65 2.09 0.56 -13.53
N VAL A 66 1.41 1.59 -13.01
CA VAL A 66 2.01 2.56 -12.05
C VAL A 66 2.57 1.85 -10.83
N LEU A 67 1.79 0.90 -10.30
CA LEU A 67 2.14 0.10 -9.14
C LEU A 67 3.06 -1.10 -9.46
N ARG A 68 3.45 -1.27 -10.74
CA ARG A 68 4.27 -2.39 -11.22
C ARG A 68 3.72 -3.76 -10.81
N ILE A 69 2.40 -3.90 -10.81
CA ILE A 69 1.76 -5.18 -10.50
C ILE A 69 2.03 -6.14 -11.66
N HIS A 70 2.66 -7.28 -11.36
CA HIS A 70 3.06 -8.23 -12.40
C HIS A 70 1.85 -8.83 -13.13
N ASN A 71 0.86 -9.28 -12.36
CA ASN A 71 -0.40 -9.80 -12.90
C ASN A 71 -1.53 -9.58 -11.87
N PRO A 72 -2.40 -8.59 -12.07
CA PRO A 72 -3.45 -8.25 -11.09
C PRO A 72 -4.42 -9.40 -10.82
N ARG A 73 -4.79 -10.17 -11.86
CA ARG A 73 -5.71 -11.32 -11.73
C ARG A 73 -5.08 -12.46 -10.94
N LEU A 74 -3.86 -12.85 -11.26
CA LEU A 74 -3.15 -13.91 -10.56
C LEU A 74 -2.91 -13.55 -9.08
N SER A 75 -2.55 -12.29 -8.83
CA SER A 75 -2.36 -11.75 -7.49
C SER A 75 -3.66 -11.81 -6.70
N SER A 76 -4.77 -11.35 -7.29
CA SER A 76 -6.10 -11.44 -6.69
C SER A 76 -6.51 -12.87 -6.34
N ILE A 77 -6.31 -13.83 -7.25
CA ILE A 77 -6.63 -15.26 -7.01
C ILE A 77 -5.84 -15.80 -5.83
N ALA A 78 -4.53 -15.52 -5.77
CA ALA A 78 -3.67 -16.01 -4.69
C ALA A 78 -4.06 -15.41 -3.34
N LEU A 79 -4.18 -14.07 -3.26
CA LEU A 79 -4.56 -13.36 -2.05
C LEU A 79 -5.96 -13.76 -1.57
N SER A 80 -6.91 -13.96 -2.49
CA SER A 80 -8.26 -14.44 -2.16
C SER A 80 -8.23 -15.86 -1.59
N THR A 81 -7.45 -16.76 -2.21
CA THR A 81 -7.34 -18.15 -1.77
C THR A 81 -6.76 -18.24 -0.36
N VAL A 82 -5.67 -17.52 -0.10
CA VAL A 82 -5.06 -17.47 1.24
C VAL A 82 -5.96 -16.74 2.24
N GLY A 83 -6.64 -15.67 1.83
CA GLY A 83 -7.63 -14.97 2.65
C GLY A 83 -8.78 -15.87 3.08
N LEU A 84 -9.35 -16.67 2.17
CA LEU A 84 -10.38 -17.66 2.46
C LEU A 84 -9.88 -18.77 3.40
N LEU A 85 -8.61 -19.17 3.27
CA LEU A 85 -7.99 -20.12 4.19
C LEU A 85 -7.92 -19.56 5.62
N HIS A 86 -7.54 -18.29 5.79
CA HIS A 86 -7.57 -17.63 7.09
C HIS A 86 -9.01 -17.46 7.63
N LEU A 87 -9.97 -17.13 6.76
CA LEU A 87 -11.38 -17.05 7.13
C LEU A 87 -11.92 -18.40 7.62
N TYR A 88 -11.57 -19.50 6.94
CA TYR A 88 -11.85 -20.86 7.42
C TYR A 88 -11.23 -21.11 8.81
N GLY A 89 -9.99 -20.67 9.03
CA GLY A 89 -9.32 -20.71 10.32
C GLY A 89 -10.09 -20.00 11.43
N ALA A 90 -10.62 -18.80 11.15
CA ALA A 90 -11.44 -18.02 12.09
C ALA A 90 -12.79 -18.69 12.40
N CYS A 91 -13.46 -19.25 11.37
CA CYS A 91 -14.79 -19.85 11.48
C CYS A 91 -14.79 -21.25 12.10
N LYS A 92 -13.68 -22.01 12.02
CA LYS A 92 -13.64 -23.36 12.58
C LYS A 92 -13.86 -23.29 14.09
N ARG A 93 -15.02 -23.79 14.54
CA ARG A 93 -15.27 -24.03 15.97
C ARG A 93 -14.15 -24.94 16.49
N ALA A 94 -13.65 -24.68 17.70
CA ALA A 94 -12.81 -25.64 18.41
C ALA A 94 -13.68 -26.84 18.82
N THR A 95 -14.22 -27.56 17.84
CA THR A 95 -15.00 -28.76 18.07
C THR A 95 -14.03 -29.89 18.30
N SER A 96 -14.03 -30.34 19.56
CA SER A 96 -13.86 -31.72 19.99
C SER A 96 -12.57 -32.40 19.57
N SER A 97 -11.75 -32.72 20.58
CA SER A 97 -11.17 -34.05 20.76
C SER A 97 -11.73 -35.06 19.74
N SER A 98 -10.92 -35.42 18.74
CA SER A 98 -11.13 -36.66 18.01
C SER A 98 -10.72 -37.80 18.95
N ARG A 99 -11.55 -38.04 19.97
CA ARG A 99 -11.68 -39.32 20.65
C ARG A 99 -13.09 -39.84 20.34
N ARG A 100 -13.28 -40.32 19.12
CA ARG A 100 -13.96 -41.61 18.94
C ARG A 100 -12.80 -42.59 18.85
N LEU A 101 -12.31 -43.20 19.94
CA LEU A 101 -13.01 -44.23 20.71
C LEU A 101 -14.00 -45.01 19.84
N ILE A 102 -13.45 -45.96 19.09
CA ILE A 102 -14.11 -47.24 18.85
C ILE A 102 -14.37 -47.80 20.26
N SER A 103 -15.57 -47.57 20.79
CA SER A 103 -16.04 -48.25 21.98
C SER A 103 -16.38 -49.67 21.58
N THR A 104 -15.52 -50.59 22.00
CA THR A 104 -15.83 -51.98 22.37
C THR A 104 -17.33 -52.32 22.33
N ILE A 105 -17.75 -53.02 21.27
CA ILE A 105 -18.76 -54.07 21.40
C ILE A 105 -17.98 -55.38 21.31
N SER A 106 -18.03 -56.14 22.40
CA SER A 106 -17.51 -57.48 22.51
C SER A 106 -18.30 -58.39 21.57
N VAL A 107 -17.75 -58.73 20.40
CA VAL A 107 -18.20 -59.88 19.62
C VAL A 107 -16.98 -60.73 19.28
N VAL A 108 -17.11 -62.01 19.61
CA VAL A 108 -16.19 -63.13 19.37
C VAL A 108 -15.60 -63.08 17.95
N PRO A 109 -14.30 -63.40 17.74
CA PRO A 109 -13.69 -63.31 16.41
C PRO A 109 -14.13 -64.49 15.54
N VAL A 110 -14.89 -64.21 14.48
CA VAL A 110 -14.90 -65.04 13.27
C VAL A 110 -13.94 -64.38 12.27
N ARG A 111 -12.88 -65.08 11.90
CA ARG A 111 -11.93 -64.65 10.85
C ARG A 111 -12.64 -64.58 9.49
N PRO A 112 -12.39 -63.52 8.69
CA PRO A 112 -12.23 -63.72 7.26
C PRO A 112 -10.87 -63.16 6.76
N PRO A 113 -10.28 -63.75 5.70
CA PRO A 113 -8.92 -63.46 5.27
C PRO A 113 -8.90 -62.46 4.10
N TRP A 114 -9.02 -61.16 4.35
CA TRP A 114 -8.77 -60.17 3.29
C TRP A 114 -8.12 -58.91 3.87
N GLN A 115 -6.81 -58.76 3.62
CA GLN A 115 -6.08 -57.52 3.88
C GLN A 115 -6.54 -56.46 2.85
N PRO A 116 -7.07 -55.30 3.27
CA PRO A 116 -7.27 -54.20 2.35
C PRO A 116 -5.90 -53.58 2.06
N GLN A 117 -5.58 -53.53 0.77
CA GLN A 117 -4.39 -52.88 0.22
C GLN A 117 -4.30 -51.43 0.73
N ARG A 118 -3.20 -51.10 1.42
CA ARG A 118 -2.96 -49.75 1.97
C ARG A 118 -3.04 -48.73 0.83
N SER A 119 -3.88 -47.72 0.98
CA SER A 119 -4.00 -46.65 -0.02
C SER A 119 -2.70 -45.85 -0.11
N THR A 120 -2.36 -45.38 -1.30
CA THR A 120 -1.22 -44.48 -1.55
C THR A 120 -1.24 -43.25 -0.65
N PHE A 121 -2.43 -42.74 -0.30
CA PHE A 121 -2.62 -41.65 0.66
C PHE A 121 -2.15 -41.98 2.08
N ALA A 122 -2.35 -43.22 2.56
CA ALA A 122 -1.85 -43.64 3.87
C ALA A 122 -0.32 -43.73 3.88
N LEU A 123 0.28 -44.17 2.78
CA LEU A 123 1.73 -44.29 2.62
C LEU A 123 2.42 -42.92 2.56
N VAL A 124 1.79 -41.95 1.87
CA VAL A 124 2.22 -40.54 1.88
C VAL A 124 2.04 -39.90 3.26
N ALA A 125 0.93 -40.17 3.95
CA ALA A 125 0.70 -39.65 5.30
C ALA A 125 1.71 -40.20 6.32
N ASP A 126 2.03 -41.49 6.25
CA ASP A 126 3.05 -42.13 7.08
C ASP A 126 4.44 -41.57 6.78
N PHE A 127 4.76 -41.31 5.51
CA PHE A 127 6.01 -40.66 5.10
C PHE A 127 6.11 -39.21 5.60
N LEU A 128 5.03 -38.42 5.48
CA LEU A 128 4.99 -37.04 5.98
C LEU A 128 5.12 -36.97 7.49
N ASN A 129 4.48 -37.89 8.23
CA ASN A 129 4.62 -38.00 9.68
C ASN A 129 6.04 -38.45 10.08
N ALA A 130 6.64 -39.37 9.33
CA ALA A 130 8.02 -39.79 9.57
C ALA A 130 9.02 -38.64 9.40
N HIS A 131 8.79 -37.71 8.46
CA HIS A 131 9.71 -36.61 8.14
C HIS A 131 9.24 -35.22 8.57
N GLN A 132 8.28 -35.13 9.48
CA GLN A 132 7.66 -33.87 9.91
C GLN A 132 8.67 -32.83 10.44
N ASP A 133 9.70 -33.26 11.19
CA ASP A 133 10.73 -32.37 11.73
C ASP A 133 11.62 -31.78 10.62
N VAL A 134 11.95 -32.58 9.60
CA VAL A 134 12.73 -32.14 8.42
C VAL A 134 11.93 -31.16 7.58
N LEU A 135 10.65 -31.46 7.33
CA LEU A 135 9.74 -30.56 6.61
C LEU A 135 9.55 -29.23 7.36
N THR A 136 9.51 -29.26 8.69
CA THR A 136 9.40 -28.06 9.50
C THR A 136 10.67 -27.20 9.43
N ALA A 137 11.85 -27.82 9.46
CA ALA A 137 13.12 -27.12 9.27
C ALA A 137 13.22 -26.49 7.87
N LEU A 138 12.87 -27.23 6.82
CA LEU A 138 12.84 -26.71 5.45
C LEU A 138 11.85 -25.55 5.29
N PHE A 139 10.67 -25.67 5.88
CA PHE A 139 9.67 -24.59 5.85
C PHE A 139 10.19 -23.33 6.55
N ASN A 140 10.86 -23.48 7.70
CA ASN A 140 11.46 -22.36 8.41
C ASN A 140 12.54 -21.65 7.57
N LEU A 141 13.39 -22.40 6.84
CA LEU A 141 14.35 -21.82 5.91
C LEU A 141 13.67 -21.05 4.78
N CYS A 142 12.61 -21.62 4.18
CA CYS A 142 11.84 -20.94 3.13
C CYS A 142 11.17 -19.66 3.63
N GLU A 143 10.65 -19.68 4.87
CA GLU A 143 10.01 -18.52 5.48
C GLU A 143 11.03 -17.41 5.76
N VAL A 144 12.17 -17.73 6.37
CA VAL A 144 13.26 -16.77 6.62
C VAL A 144 13.82 -16.22 5.31
N ALA A 145 14.01 -17.07 4.29
CA ALA A 145 14.44 -16.63 2.97
C ALA A 145 13.44 -15.66 2.33
N SER A 146 12.14 -15.98 2.39
CA SER A 146 11.06 -15.14 1.86
C SER A 146 11.04 -13.77 2.55
N GLN A 147 11.10 -13.76 3.88
CA GLN A 147 11.16 -12.53 4.67
C GLN A 147 12.42 -11.70 4.39
N SER A 148 13.55 -12.36 4.13
CA SER A 148 14.82 -11.70 3.80
C SER A 148 14.79 -11.05 2.42
N VAL A 149 14.14 -11.69 1.43
CA VAL A 149 13.89 -11.06 0.13
C VAL A 149 13.06 -9.80 0.31
N ARG A 150 12.04 -9.81 1.18
CA ARG A 150 11.23 -8.62 1.48
C ARG A 150 12.03 -7.50 2.13
N VAL A 151 13.02 -7.81 2.96
CA VAL A 151 13.97 -6.81 3.49
C VAL A 151 14.75 -6.12 2.35
N VAL A 152 15.21 -6.89 1.36
CA VAL A 152 15.90 -6.33 0.19
C VAL A 152 14.96 -5.47 -0.65
N GLU A 153 13.74 -5.95 -0.93
CA GLU A 153 12.75 -5.16 -1.68
C GLU A 153 12.34 -3.88 -0.96
N LEU A 154 12.21 -3.94 0.37
CA LEU A 154 11.93 -2.78 1.21
C LEU A 154 13.10 -1.79 1.14
N ALA A 155 14.34 -2.26 1.23
CA ALA A 155 15.51 -1.41 1.13
C ALA A 155 15.66 -0.71 -0.23
N GLU A 156 15.28 -1.39 -1.31
CA GLU A 156 15.32 -0.89 -2.68
C GLU A 156 14.30 0.21 -2.98
N ARG A 157 13.15 0.19 -2.30
CA ARG A 157 12.00 1.04 -2.63
C ARG A 157 11.61 2.00 -1.52
N PHE A 158 11.82 1.63 -0.26
CA PHE A 158 11.24 2.32 0.89
C PHE A 158 12.09 3.50 1.33
N VAL A 159 11.42 4.64 1.50
CA VAL A 159 12.05 5.94 1.75
C VAL A 159 12.36 6.14 3.23
N ASP A 160 11.55 5.60 4.13
CA ASP A 160 11.73 5.79 5.56
C ASP A 160 12.69 4.75 6.16
N ALA A 161 13.75 5.24 6.81
CA ALA A 161 14.76 4.38 7.44
C ALA A 161 14.17 3.58 8.60
N SER A 162 13.25 4.19 9.35
CA SER A 162 12.78 3.64 10.62
C SER A 162 11.99 2.36 10.41
N SER A 163 11.11 2.32 9.40
CA SER A 163 10.37 1.10 9.08
C SER A 163 11.25 0.03 8.44
N LEU A 164 12.26 0.40 7.64
CA LEU A 164 13.26 -0.56 7.14
C LEU A 164 13.99 -1.24 8.30
N ILE A 165 14.49 -0.44 9.25
CA ILE A 165 15.17 -0.93 10.45
C ILE A 165 14.23 -1.80 11.27
N GLY A 166 12.99 -1.37 11.49
CA GLY A 166 12.00 -2.12 12.24
C GLY A 166 11.69 -3.48 11.62
N TYR A 167 11.39 -3.51 10.32
CA TYR A 167 11.10 -4.75 9.60
C TYR A 167 12.31 -5.69 9.59
N ALA A 168 13.49 -5.19 9.23
CA ALA A 168 14.71 -5.99 9.20
C ALA A 168 15.08 -6.52 10.60
N SER A 169 14.92 -5.71 11.66
CA SER A 169 15.15 -6.15 13.04
C SER A 169 14.22 -7.29 13.44
N CYS A 170 12.95 -7.24 13.03
CA CYS A 170 12.01 -8.34 13.26
C CYS A 170 12.42 -9.62 12.52
N VAL A 171 12.90 -9.52 11.27
CA VAL A 171 13.40 -10.68 10.50
C VAL A 171 14.66 -11.27 11.16
N ILE A 172 15.60 -10.41 11.56
CA ILE A 172 16.84 -10.83 12.26
C ILE A 172 16.50 -11.55 13.55
N ALA A 173 15.60 -10.99 14.37
CA ALA A 173 15.16 -11.60 15.61
C ALA A 173 14.45 -12.93 15.35
N TYR A 174 13.57 -13.00 14.34
CA TYR A 174 12.89 -14.23 13.97
C TYR A 174 13.88 -15.32 13.54
N ALA A 175 14.80 -15.02 12.63
CA ALA A 175 15.84 -15.96 12.18
C ALA A 175 16.72 -16.43 13.35
N ALA A 176 17.02 -15.57 14.33
CA ALA A 176 17.79 -15.95 15.50
C ALA A 176 17.00 -16.87 16.44
N VAL A 177 15.70 -16.68 16.61
CA VAL A 177 14.86 -17.37 17.62
C VAL A 177 14.16 -18.63 17.08
N SER A 178 13.68 -18.60 15.82
CA SER A 178 12.90 -19.67 15.21
C SER A 178 13.58 -21.05 15.15
N PRO A 179 14.92 -21.18 15.08
CA PRO A 179 15.54 -22.50 15.10
C PRO A 179 15.52 -23.11 16.51
N TRP A 180 15.70 -22.30 17.56
CA TRP A 180 15.69 -22.75 18.95
C TRP A 180 14.32 -23.28 19.37
N ILE A 181 13.27 -22.69 18.81
CA ILE A 181 11.88 -23.15 18.90
C ILE A 181 11.76 -24.64 18.53
N LEU A 182 12.53 -25.12 17.54
CA LEU A 182 12.51 -26.52 17.11
C LEU A 182 13.25 -27.49 18.06
N PHE A 183 14.11 -26.98 18.95
CA PHE A 183 14.84 -27.78 19.93
C PHE A 183 14.11 -27.94 21.26
N VAL A 184 13.12 -27.09 21.56
CA VAL A 184 12.36 -27.15 22.81
C VAL A 184 11.30 -28.26 22.71
N ARG A 185 11.69 -29.49 23.03
CA ARG A 185 10.77 -30.60 23.32
C ARG A 185 10.75 -30.86 24.82
N ASN A 186 9.99 -30.06 25.59
CA ASN A 186 9.44 -30.57 26.85
C ASN A 186 8.43 -29.64 27.53
N THR A 187 7.25 -30.19 27.80
CA THR A 187 6.05 -29.61 28.45
C THR A 187 5.14 -28.75 27.56
N THR A 188 3.84 -29.01 27.62
CA THR A 188 2.76 -28.35 26.85
C THR A 188 2.76 -26.81 27.01
N LYS A 189 3.29 -26.30 28.13
CA LYS A 189 3.42 -24.86 28.37
C LYS A 189 4.54 -24.21 27.56
N LYS A 190 5.68 -24.90 27.40
CA LYS A 190 6.79 -24.41 26.56
C LYS A 190 6.41 -24.42 25.09
N ASP A 191 5.74 -25.48 24.64
CA ASP A 191 5.22 -25.59 23.27
C ASP A 191 4.25 -24.45 22.94
N LEU A 192 3.37 -24.09 23.88
CA LEU A 192 2.46 -22.96 23.70
C LEU A 192 3.22 -21.62 23.57
N LEU A 193 4.18 -21.36 24.45
CA LEU A 193 4.96 -20.12 24.41
C LEU A 193 5.71 -19.98 23.09
N VAL A 194 6.39 -21.05 22.70
CA VAL A 194 7.17 -21.15 21.47
C VAL A 194 6.30 -20.92 20.23
N ASN A 195 5.17 -21.62 20.11
CA ASN A 195 4.25 -21.42 19.00
C ASN A 195 3.60 -20.02 19.01
N SER A 196 3.41 -19.42 20.19
CA SER A 196 2.85 -18.07 20.32
C SER A 196 3.85 -17.00 19.84
N LEU A 197 5.15 -17.18 20.14
CA LEU A 197 6.20 -16.30 19.64
C LEU A 197 6.36 -16.43 18.11
N ASP A 198 6.39 -17.65 17.58
CA ASP A 198 6.40 -17.92 16.14
C ASP A 198 5.22 -17.21 15.44
N CYS A 199 4.00 -17.40 15.98
CA CYS A 199 2.80 -16.72 15.51
C CYS A 199 2.93 -15.19 15.54
N LEU A 200 3.50 -14.61 16.60
CA LEU A 200 3.63 -13.17 16.74
C LEU A 200 4.56 -12.59 15.67
N PHE A 201 5.73 -13.22 15.45
CA PHE A 201 6.67 -12.80 14.42
C PHE A 201 6.10 -13.00 13.00
N SER A 202 5.54 -14.17 12.68
CA SER A 202 4.95 -14.41 11.36
C SER A 202 3.79 -13.44 11.08
N PHE A 203 2.96 -13.13 12.08
CA PHE A 203 1.92 -12.10 11.94
C PHE A 203 2.51 -10.72 11.69
N ALA A 204 3.48 -10.28 12.50
CA ALA A 204 4.11 -8.97 12.36
C ALA A 204 4.75 -8.79 10.98
N LEU A 205 5.50 -9.77 10.51
CA LEU A 205 6.26 -9.73 9.26
C LEU A 205 5.39 -9.88 8.00
N SER A 206 4.28 -10.62 8.07
CA SER A 206 3.39 -10.82 6.93
C SER A 206 2.32 -9.74 6.80
N CYS A 207 1.79 -9.24 7.91
CA CYS A 207 0.60 -8.39 7.91
C CYS A 207 0.72 -7.21 8.89
N GLY A 208 1.12 -7.46 10.14
CA GLY A 208 1.03 -6.50 11.24
C GLY A 208 1.77 -5.18 10.98
N LEU A 209 3.01 -5.24 10.48
CA LEU A 209 3.82 -4.04 10.20
C LEU A 209 3.27 -3.20 9.04
N PHE A 210 2.53 -3.80 8.12
CA PHE A 210 1.93 -3.12 6.96
C PHE A 210 0.49 -2.63 7.22
N LEU A 211 -0.12 -3.09 8.32
CA LEU A 211 -1.50 -2.77 8.65
C LEU A 211 -1.67 -1.28 8.95
N HIS A 212 -0.73 -0.69 9.70
CA HIS A 212 -0.77 0.74 10.02
C HIS A 212 -0.76 1.59 8.74
N MET A 213 0.20 1.34 7.85
CA MET A 213 0.32 2.06 6.59
C MET A 213 -0.92 1.90 5.70
N THR A 214 -1.47 0.68 5.63
CA THR A 214 -2.70 0.43 4.87
C THR A 214 -3.89 1.20 5.44
N LEU A 215 -4.11 1.16 6.76
CA LEU A 215 -5.30 1.71 7.41
C LEU A 215 -5.26 3.23 7.58
N PHE A 216 -4.08 3.81 7.83
CA PHE A 216 -3.95 5.22 8.19
C PHE A 216 -3.37 6.10 7.08
N GLU A 217 -2.72 5.54 6.07
CA GLU A 217 -2.21 6.31 4.93
C GLU A 217 -2.99 6.01 3.64
N ILE A 218 -3.06 4.74 3.24
CA ILE A 218 -3.60 4.37 1.92
C ILE A 218 -5.13 4.45 1.87
N LEU A 219 -5.84 3.83 2.82
CA LEU A 219 -7.31 3.81 2.80
C LEU A 219 -7.92 5.22 2.96
N PRO A 220 -7.45 6.09 3.88
CA PRO A 220 -7.99 7.44 3.99
C PRO A 220 -7.82 8.22 2.69
N TYR A 221 -6.66 8.13 2.03
CA TYR A 221 -6.45 8.74 0.72
C TYR A 221 -7.36 8.12 -0.36
N ALA A 222 -7.49 6.78 -0.39
CA ALA A 222 -8.30 6.08 -1.38
C ALA A 222 -9.79 6.47 -1.29
N PHE A 223 -10.32 6.65 -0.08
CA PHE A 223 -11.71 7.05 0.16
C PHE A 223 -11.92 8.57 0.20
N SER A 224 -10.85 9.36 0.26
CA SER A 224 -10.94 10.82 0.26
C SER A 224 -11.48 11.33 -1.09
N ILE A 225 -12.41 12.28 -1.00
CA ILE A 225 -12.82 13.11 -2.14
C ILE A 225 -11.71 14.13 -2.44
N ASN A 226 -11.03 14.61 -1.40
CA ASN A 226 -9.88 15.49 -1.55
C ASN A 226 -8.67 14.69 -2.07
N ARG A 227 -8.25 14.99 -3.30
CA ARG A 227 -7.09 14.38 -3.96
C ARG A 227 -5.85 15.28 -3.98
N VAL A 228 -5.92 16.44 -3.33
CA VAL A 228 -4.82 17.42 -3.22
C VAL A 228 -3.49 16.81 -2.75
N PRO A 229 -3.46 15.90 -1.76
CA PRO A 229 -2.19 15.27 -1.36
C PRO A 229 -1.47 14.55 -2.52
N GLY A 230 -2.19 14.14 -3.57
CA GLY A 230 -1.61 13.55 -4.78
C GLY A 230 -0.90 14.55 -5.70
N GLN A 231 -0.88 15.85 -5.38
CA GLN A 231 -0.09 16.88 -6.09
C GLN A 231 1.31 17.01 -5.49
N ASP A 232 1.45 16.83 -4.17
CA ASP A 232 2.74 16.84 -3.47
C ASP A 232 3.68 15.74 -3.98
N ASN A 233 4.88 16.15 -4.40
CA ASN A 233 5.91 15.25 -4.92
C ASN A 233 6.53 14.38 -3.81
N VAL A 234 6.63 14.88 -2.58
CA VAL A 234 7.14 14.13 -1.43
C VAL A 234 6.16 13.02 -1.07
N TRP A 235 4.88 13.36 -0.88
CA TRP A 235 3.82 12.40 -0.64
C TRP A 235 3.72 11.37 -1.77
N ASN A 236 3.68 11.79 -3.05
CA ASN A 236 3.65 10.86 -4.18
C ASN A 236 4.82 9.88 -4.17
N THR A 237 6.03 10.37 -3.89
CA THR A 237 7.23 9.54 -3.87
C THR A 237 7.16 8.47 -2.79
N ARG A 238 6.66 8.83 -1.60
CA ARG A 238 6.45 7.89 -0.49
C ARG A 238 5.33 6.90 -0.81
N SER A 239 4.17 7.39 -1.24
CA SER A 239 2.96 6.60 -1.46
C SER A 239 3.09 5.59 -2.60
N ILE A 240 3.69 5.98 -3.74
CA ILE A 240 3.91 5.06 -4.87
C ILE A 240 4.87 3.95 -4.46
N ASN A 241 5.98 4.29 -3.80
CA ASN A 241 6.96 3.30 -3.37
C ASN A 241 6.42 2.37 -2.28
N LEU A 242 5.68 2.91 -1.30
CA LEU A 242 4.99 2.13 -0.28
C LEU A 242 4.02 1.14 -0.92
N THR A 243 3.16 1.61 -1.83
CA THR A 243 2.16 0.75 -2.48
C THR A 243 2.81 -0.37 -3.30
N ARG A 244 3.94 -0.09 -3.96
CA ARG A 244 4.76 -1.09 -4.70
C ARG A 244 5.34 -2.19 -3.80
N ILE A 245 5.41 -2.00 -2.48
CA ILE A 245 5.83 -3.05 -1.54
C ILE A 245 4.64 -3.93 -1.15
N LEU A 246 3.44 -3.36 -1.06
CA LEU A 246 2.24 -4.06 -0.59
C LEU A 246 1.60 -4.93 -1.67
N VAL A 247 1.85 -4.63 -2.94
CA VAL A 247 1.37 -5.42 -4.08
C VAL A 247 2.40 -6.44 -4.54
N ILE A 248 1.96 -7.43 -5.31
CA ILE A 248 2.83 -8.44 -5.92
C ILE A 248 3.44 -7.87 -7.21
N THR A 249 4.73 -7.56 -7.15
CA THR A 249 5.47 -6.90 -8.25
C THR A 249 6.25 -7.85 -9.15
N SER A 250 6.48 -9.08 -8.71
CA SER A 250 7.25 -10.09 -9.46
C SER A 250 6.84 -11.53 -9.10
N PRO A 251 7.23 -12.53 -9.90
CA PRO A 251 7.03 -13.94 -9.54
C PRO A 251 7.73 -14.38 -8.24
N VAL A 252 8.88 -13.78 -7.91
CA VAL A 252 9.59 -14.07 -6.66
C VAL A 252 8.82 -13.51 -5.47
N ASP A 253 8.35 -12.27 -5.59
CA ASP A 253 7.52 -11.60 -4.59
C ASP A 253 6.20 -12.37 -4.35
N TYR A 254 5.59 -12.88 -5.43
CA TYR A 254 4.43 -13.77 -5.35
C TYR A 254 4.69 -14.98 -4.43
N VAL A 255 5.79 -15.72 -4.67
CA VAL A 255 6.15 -16.90 -3.87
C VAL A 255 6.41 -16.50 -2.41
N CYS A 256 7.14 -15.40 -2.19
CA CYS A 256 7.49 -14.93 -0.85
C CYS A 256 6.23 -14.57 -0.04
N GLN A 257 5.32 -13.78 -0.61
CA GLN A 257 4.10 -13.37 0.06
C GLN A 257 3.19 -14.56 0.37
N VAL A 258 2.97 -15.47 -0.59
CA VAL A 258 2.17 -16.67 -0.38
C VAL A 258 2.80 -17.56 0.71
N CYS A 259 4.13 -17.75 0.69
CA CYS A 259 4.84 -18.53 1.71
C CYS A 259 4.68 -17.91 3.10
N MET A 260 4.83 -16.59 3.24
CA MET A 260 4.71 -15.89 4.52
C MET A 260 3.31 -15.97 5.11
N HIS A 261 2.26 -15.77 4.30
CA HIS A 261 0.88 -15.89 4.79
C HIS A 261 0.51 -17.34 5.11
N LEU A 262 0.98 -18.32 4.33
CA LEU A 262 0.78 -19.74 4.64
C LEU A 262 1.50 -20.13 5.95
N GLY A 263 2.71 -19.61 6.18
CA GLY A 263 3.46 -19.81 7.43
C GLY A 263 2.71 -19.26 8.63
N THR A 264 2.17 -18.05 8.50
CA THR A 264 1.31 -17.42 9.50
C THR A 264 0.04 -18.23 9.78
N PHE A 265 -0.58 -18.82 8.76
CA PHE A 265 -1.71 -19.73 8.95
C PHE A 265 -1.32 -20.96 9.76
N ILE A 266 -0.19 -21.60 9.41
CA ILE A 266 0.30 -22.81 10.08
C ILE A 266 0.64 -22.51 11.55
N SER A 267 1.34 -21.41 11.84
CA SER A 267 1.73 -21.02 13.20
C SER A 267 0.50 -20.75 14.08
N LEU A 268 -0.51 -20.02 13.57
CA LEU A 268 -1.79 -19.83 14.25
C LEU A 268 -2.49 -21.16 14.57
N ARG A 269 -2.49 -22.12 13.64
CA ARG A 269 -3.10 -23.45 13.85
C ARG A 269 -2.35 -24.26 14.90
N ARG A 270 -1.02 -24.17 14.96
CA ARG A 270 -0.19 -24.79 16.00
C ARG A 270 -0.50 -24.21 17.38
N VAL A 271 -0.71 -22.89 17.49
CA VAL A 271 -1.15 -22.25 18.74
C VAL A 271 -2.52 -22.78 19.17
N MET A 272 -3.50 -22.81 18.26
CA MET A 272 -4.85 -23.33 18.56
C MET A 272 -4.83 -24.80 19.00
N HIS A 273 -3.99 -25.63 18.36
CA HIS A 273 -3.81 -27.02 18.75
C HIS A 273 -3.19 -27.15 20.15
N SER A 274 -2.11 -26.40 20.41
CA SER A 274 -1.43 -26.38 21.72
C SER A 274 -2.37 -25.94 22.85
N LEU A 275 -3.22 -24.94 22.59
CA LEU A 275 -4.25 -24.49 23.54
C LEU A 275 -5.30 -25.58 23.83
N GLY A 276 -5.64 -26.41 22.84
CA GLY A 276 -6.57 -27.53 22.99
C GLY A 276 -6.00 -28.70 23.79
N CYS A 277 -4.68 -28.89 23.79
CA CYS A 277 -3.98 -29.94 24.52
C CYS A 277 -3.67 -29.60 25.98
N LEU A 278 -3.92 -28.36 26.43
CA LEU A 278 -3.71 -27.97 27.83
C LEU A 278 -4.69 -28.75 28.75
N PRO A 279 -4.18 -29.52 29.72
CA PRO A 279 -5.03 -30.27 30.64
C PRO A 279 -5.90 -29.31 31.47
N SER A 280 -7.21 -29.55 31.45
CA SER A 280 -8.20 -28.78 32.22
C SER A 280 -8.14 -29.08 33.74
N HIS A 281 -7.45 -30.15 34.14
CA HIS A 281 -7.22 -30.57 35.53
C HIS A 281 -5.84 -31.20 35.69
N PRO A 282 -5.19 -31.11 36.86
CA PRO A 282 -3.96 -31.85 37.15
C PRO A 282 -4.32 -33.33 37.37
N SER A 283 -4.28 -34.13 36.32
CA SER A 283 -4.44 -35.59 36.44
C SER A 283 -3.09 -36.21 36.78
N ASN A 284 -2.93 -36.63 38.03
CA ASN A 284 -1.95 -37.64 38.43
C ASN A 284 -2.26 -38.94 37.69
N ALA A 285 -1.55 -39.19 36.59
CA ALA A 285 -1.56 -40.49 35.93
C ALA A 285 -0.17 -40.79 35.40
N THR A 286 0.67 -41.34 36.28
CA THR A 286 1.82 -42.16 35.92
C THR A 286 1.32 -43.37 35.12
N SER A 287 1.58 -43.39 33.82
CA SER A 287 1.53 -44.61 33.02
C SER A 287 2.81 -44.69 32.19
N THR A 288 3.78 -45.40 32.74
CA THR A 288 5.00 -45.82 32.05
C THR A 288 4.67 -46.96 31.09
N LYS A 289 4.61 -46.67 29.79
CA LYS A 289 4.81 -47.70 28.75
C LYS A 289 6.24 -47.59 28.23
N LYS A 290 7.05 -48.60 28.53
CA LYS A 290 8.38 -48.82 27.93
C LYS A 290 8.16 -49.41 26.53
N GLU A 291 8.53 -48.67 25.49
CA GLU A 291 8.75 -49.21 24.14
C GLU A 291 10.25 -49.36 23.87
N THR A 292 10.60 -50.42 23.16
CA THR A 292 11.95 -50.95 22.93
C THR A 292 12.75 -50.11 21.91
N PRO A 293 14.04 -49.79 22.15
CA PRO A 293 14.78 -48.82 21.33
C PRO A 293 15.90 -49.47 20.51
N THR A 294 15.67 -49.84 19.24
CA THR A 294 16.78 -50.24 18.36
C THR A 294 16.68 -49.76 16.91
N VAL A 295 15.50 -49.40 16.39
CA VAL A 295 15.36 -48.81 15.03
C VAL A 295 15.28 -47.27 15.06
N HIS A 296 14.99 -46.66 16.22
CA HIS A 296 14.83 -45.21 16.40
C HIS A 296 16.14 -44.39 16.45
N LEU A 297 17.31 -45.04 16.61
CA LEU A 297 18.57 -44.33 16.89
C LEU A 297 19.21 -43.67 15.66
N SER A 298 19.09 -44.28 14.47
CA SER A 298 19.64 -43.75 13.20
C SER A 298 18.83 -42.54 12.71
N HIS A 299 17.50 -42.67 12.73
CA HIS A 299 16.56 -41.63 12.34
C HIS A 299 16.63 -40.39 13.25
N SER A 300 16.85 -40.60 14.55
CA SER A 300 17.05 -39.54 15.55
C SER A 300 18.32 -38.71 15.30
N LYS A 301 19.44 -39.35 14.91
CA LYS A 301 20.69 -38.64 14.60
C LYS A 301 20.59 -37.77 13.34
N LEU A 302 19.90 -38.25 12.30
CA LEU A 302 19.66 -37.48 11.08
C LEU A 302 18.80 -36.24 11.38
N ILE A 303 17.69 -36.40 12.10
CA ILE A 303 16.81 -35.29 12.50
C ILE A 303 17.59 -34.26 13.32
N HIS A 304 18.36 -34.69 14.31
CA HIS A 304 19.17 -33.77 15.12
C HIS A 304 20.18 -32.99 14.28
N ARG A 305 20.86 -33.65 13.33
CA ARG A 305 21.79 -32.97 12.39
C ARG A 305 21.07 -31.92 11.54
N VAL A 306 19.88 -32.23 11.02
CA VAL A 306 19.09 -31.27 10.23
C VAL A 306 18.67 -30.06 11.07
N LEU A 307 18.22 -30.27 12.30
CA LEU A 307 17.85 -29.18 13.20
C LEU A 307 19.06 -28.30 13.59
N VAL A 308 20.22 -28.92 13.85
CA VAL A 308 21.46 -28.19 14.15
C VAL A 308 21.93 -27.40 12.93
N ALA A 309 21.90 -28.01 11.73
CA ALA A 309 22.21 -27.31 10.49
C ALA A 309 21.27 -26.10 10.28
N ASN A 310 19.96 -26.27 10.49
CA ASN A 310 18.99 -25.17 10.43
C ASN A 310 19.32 -24.04 11.42
N GLY A 311 19.69 -24.38 12.65
CA GLY A 311 20.12 -23.42 13.66
C GLY A 311 21.36 -22.63 13.25
N ILE A 312 22.40 -23.32 12.78
CA ILE A 312 23.64 -22.69 12.33
C ILE A 312 23.38 -21.77 11.15
N ILE A 313 22.63 -22.23 10.14
CA ILE A 313 22.33 -21.47 8.93
C ILE A 313 21.58 -20.18 9.28
N ASN A 314 20.49 -20.27 10.05
CA ASN A 314 19.69 -19.09 10.38
C ASN A 314 20.41 -18.11 11.32
N CYS A 315 21.17 -18.60 12.31
CA CYS A 315 21.95 -17.72 13.18
C CYS A 315 23.05 -17.00 12.40
N THR A 316 23.74 -17.72 11.49
CA THR A 316 24.74 -17.12 10.59
C THR A 316 24.09 -16.07 9.70
N TRP A 317 22.92 -16.38 9.14
CA TRP A 317 22.17 -15.47 8.30
C TRP A 317 21.69 -14.23 9.05
N ALA A 318 21.24 -14.38 10.31
CA ALA A 318 20.88 -13.25 11.18
C ALA A 318 22.08 -12.30 11.41
N CYS A 319 23.28 -12.84 11.61
CA CYS A 319 24.51 -12.04 11.71
C CYS A 319 24.84 -11.31 10.39
N VAL A 320 24.68 -11.99 9.25
CA VAL A 320 24.88 -11.40 7.92
C VAL A 320 23.88 -10.26 7.69
N LEU A 321 22.58 -10.49 7.91
CA LEU A 321 21.55 -9.47 7.78
C LEU A 321 21.77 -8.29 8.72
N SER A 322 22.21 -8.54 9.96
CA SER A 322 22.55 -7.47 10.91
C SER A 322 23.70 -6.60 10.38
N SER A 323 24.76 -7.25 9.88
CA SER A 323 25.92 -6.55 9.32
C SER A 323 25.52 -5.75 8.07
N LEU A 324 24.69 -6.33 7.20
CA LEU A 324 24.18 -5.67 6.01
C LEU A 324 23.28 -4.47 6.35
N LEU A 325 22.40 -4.60 7.35
CA LEU A 325 21.53 -3.52 7.81
C LEU A 325 22.36 -2.36 8.39
N ILE A 326 23.31 -2.67 9.26
CA ILE A 326 24.22 -1.67 9.84
C ILE A 326 24.99 -0.95 8.72
N ARG A 327 25.54 -1.72 7.77
CA ARG A 327 26.24 -1.18 6.60
C ARG A 327 25.35 -0.25 5.78
N ALA A 328 24.12 -0.66 5.49
CA ALA A 328 23.16 0.10 4.69
C ALA A 328 22.66 1.37 5.40
N VAL A 329 22.63 1.40 6.73
CA VAL A 329 22.12 2.57 7.48
C VAL A 329 23.24 3.54 7.86
N ALA A 330 24.38 3.03 8.34
CA ALA A 330 25.42 3.85 8.98
C ALA A 330 26.61 4.21 8.09
N PHE A 331 26.88 3.44 7.02
CA PHE A 331 28.13 3.55 6.23
C PHE A 331 27.89 3.96 4.78
N ARG A 332 26.81 4.71 4.51
CA ARG A 332 26.51 5.20 3.16
C ARG A 332 27.13 6.57 2.89
N GLU A 333 27.35 6.83 1.61
CA GLU A 333 27.72 8.15 1.14
C GLU A 333 26.56 9.14 1.34
N PRO A 334 26.86 10.38 1.77
CA PRO A 334 25.83 11.40 1.92
C PRO A 334 25.25 11.77 0.56
N CYS A 335 23.93 11.93 0.50
CA CYS A 335 23.26 12.48 -0.68
C CYS A 335 23.38 14.01 -0.71
N PRO A 336 23.36 14.62 -1.90
CA PRO A 336 23.36 16.08 -2.02
C PRO A 336 22.07 16.69 -1.47
N ALA A 337 22.09 18.00 -1.14
CA ALA A 337 20.96 18.71 -0.54
C ALA A 337 19.70 18.72 -1.43
N TYR A 338 19.86 18.68 -2.75
CA TYR A 338 18.77 18.60 -3.72
C TYR A 338 18.17 17.19 -3.87
N CYS A 339 18.54 16.27 -2.98
CA CYS A 339 17.98 14.93 -2.86
C CYS A 339 17.22 14.77 -1.52
N PRO A 340 16.02 15.35 -1.38
CA PRO A 340 15.26 15.33 -0.12
C PRO A 340 14.77 13.92 0.28
N ILE A 341 14.65 13.00 -0.67
CA ILE A 341 14.06 11.68 -0.45
C ILE A 341 14.97 10.60 -1.02
N ILE A 342 15.46 9.74 -0.12
CA ILE A 342 16.46 8.71 -0.42
C ILE A 342 15.92 7.31 -0.19
N VAL A 343 16.38 6.35 -0.99
CA VAL A 343 16.21 4.91 -0.75
C VAL A 343 17.54 4.29 -0.30
N ARG A 344 17.49 3.11 0.32
CA ARG A 344 18.66 2.53 1.03
C ARG A 344 18.96 1.10 0.57
N PRO A 345 19.22 0.88 -0.72
CA PRO A 345 19.51 -0.46 -1.24
C PRO A 345 20.66 -1.12 -0.46
N ILE A 346 20.46 -2.35 0.00
CA ILE A 346 21.38 -3.00 0.95
C ILE A 346 22.78 -3.25 0.33
N PHE A 347 22.84 -3.37 -0.99
CA PHE A 347 24.08 -3.72 -1.71
C PHE A 347 24.78 -2.53 -2.36
N ASP A 348 24.19 -1.33 -2.34
CA ASP A 348 24.74 -0.13 -2.97
C ASP A 348 24.84 0.99 -1.92
N LEU A 349 26.07 1.39 -1.59
CA LEU A 349 26.32 2.38 -0.55
C LEU A 349 26.30 3.83 -1.05
N ARG A 350 26.22 4.02 -2.37
CA ARG A 350 26.16 5.33 -2.99
C ARG A 350 24.81 6.00 -2.71
N CYS A 351 24.77 7.31 -2.93
CA CYS A 351 23.52 8.02 -2.90
C CYS A 351 22.52 7.43 -3.92
N ASN A 352 21.30 7.17 -3.47
CA ASN A 352 20.21 6.71 -4.30
C ASN A 352 18.98 7.55 -4.02
N CYS A 353 18.76 8.53 -4.88
CA CYS A 353 17.71 9.52 -4.75
C CYS A 353 16.42 9.03 -5.39
N ALA A 354 15.32 9.01 -4.62
CA ALA A 354 14.00 8.68 -5.13
C ALA A 354 13.22 9.92 -5.59
N TYR A 355 13.44 11.08 -4.98
CA TYR A 355 12.93 12.36 -5.48
C TYR A 355 14.05 13.39 -5.52
N VAL A 356 14.35 13.86 -6.73
CA VAL A 356 15.37 14.86 -7.03
C VAL A 356 14.69 16.21 -7.26
N TYR A 357 15.05 17.22 -6.47
CA TYR A 357 14.52 18.58 -6.54
C TYR A 357 15.65 19.59 -6.76
N ILE A 358 15.85 20.01 -8.01
CA ILE A 358 16.90 20.94 -8.40
C ILE A 358 16.29 22.32 -8.59
N ASN A 359 16.58 23.24 -7.67
CA ASN A 359 16.31 24.66 -7.83
C ASN A 359 17.61 25.37 -8.23
N CYS A 360 17.75 25.74 -9.51
CA CYS A 360 19.01 26.31 -10.02
C CYS A 360 19.36 27.67 -9.44
N HIS A 361 18.35 28.44 -9.04
CA HIS A 361 18.56 29.72 -8.37
C HIS A 361 19.20 29.52 -6.99
N THR A 362 18.61 28.63 -6.18
CA THR A 362 19.11 28.33 -4.82
C THR A 362 20.46 27.64 -4.85
N LEU A 363 20.70 26.77 -5.84
CA LEU A 363 21.97 26.05 -6.00
C LEU A 363 23.05 26.85 -6.73
N ALA A 364 22.72 28.03 -7.27
CA ALA A 364 23.60 28.87 -8.08
C ALA A 364 24.33 28.08 -9.19
N THR A 365 23.56 27.31 -9.98
CA THR A 365 24.10 26.47 -11.07
C THR A 365 23.47 26.81 -12.41
N GLU A 366 24.30 26.81 -13.46
CA GLU A 366 23.87 27.01 -14.85
C GLU A 366 23.83 25.69 -15.64
N THR A 367 24.31 24.59 -15.04
CA THR A 367 24.43 23.28 -15.70
C THR A 367 23.65 22.21 -14.93
N PRO A 368 22.31 22.29 -14.92
CA PRO A 368 21.47 21.44 -14.07
C PRO A 368 21.51 19.95 -14.42
N GLU A 369 21.75 19.59 -15.68
CA GLU A 369 21.75 18.19 -16.11
C GLU A 369 22.91 17.38 -15.52
N MET A 370 24.07 18.00 -15.24
CA MET A 370 25.20 17.31 -14.58
C MET A 370 24.85 16.86 -13.15
N LEU A 371 23.88 17.52 -12.51
CA LEU A 371 23.42 17.15 -11.17
C LEU A 371 22.61 15.84 -11.16
N LEU A 372 22.19 15.35 -12.33
CA LEU A 372 21.45 14.10 -12.52
C LEU A 372 22.32 12.90 -12.86
N GLU A 373 23.64 13.05 -12.85
CA GLU A 373 24.54 11.95 -13.12
C GLU A 373 24.28 10.75 -12.18
N PRO A 374 24.25 9.52 -12.70
CA PRO A 374 24.03 8.32 -11.89
C PRO A 374 25.05 8.13 -10.76
N ALA A 375 26.26 8.71 -10.91
CA ALA A 375 27.27 8.69 -9.86
C ALA A 375 26.87 9.54 -8.63
N THR A 376 26.07 10.58 -8.84
CA THR A 376 25.71 11.57 -7.81
C THR A 376 24.37 11.26 -7.13
N VAL A 377 23.36 10.91 -7.92
CA VAL A 377 21.98 10.67 -7.41
C VAL A 377 21.51 9.23 -7.55
N GLY A 378 22.32 8.34 -8.14
CA GLY A 378 21.91 6.97 -8.46
C GLY A 378 20.96 6.91 -9.65
N THR A 379 20.29 5.76 -9.82
CA THR A 379 19.38 5.49 -10.96
C THR A 379 17.94 5.23 -10.52
N ARG A 380 17.66 5.33 -9.22
CA ARG A 380 16.37 4.97 -8.60
C ARG A 380 15.37 6.13 -8.55
N THR A 381 15.65 7.24 -9.23
CA THR A 381 14.80 8.43 -9.24
C THR A 381 13.41 8.11 -9.79
N LEU A 382 12.40 8.45 -8.99
CA LEU A 382 10.98 8.28 -9.31
C LEU A 382 10.38 9.61 -9.76
N ILE A 383 10.71 10.70 -9.07
CA ILE A 383 10.23 12.05 -9.41
C ILE A 383 11.42 12.97 -9.59
N LEU A 384 11.36 13.76 -10.66
CA LEU A 384 12.34 14.77 -11.00
C LEU A 384 11.65 16.12 -11.08
N GLN A 385 12.13 17.10 -10.32
CA GLN A 385 11.64 18.47 -10.38
C GLN A 385 12.80 19.44 -10.62
N PHE A 386 12.67 20.23 -11.67
CA PHE A 386 13.49 21.40 -11.93
C PHE A 386 12.68 22.66 -11.66
N ALA A 387 13.24 23.56 -10.86
CA ALA A 387 12.69 24.87 -10.59
C ALA A 387 13.71 25.95 -10.95
N ARG A 388 13.27 27.00 -11.64
CA ARG A 388 14.09 28.18 -11.93
C ARG A 388 15.39 27.86 -12.67
N CYS A 389 15.34 26.88 -13.55
CA CYS A 389 16.48 26.40 -14.34
C CYS A 389 16.33 26.84 -15.79
N ASP A 390 17.43 27.32 -16.38
CA ASP A 390 17.46 27.65 -17.80
C ASP A 390 17.60 26.37 -18.64
N LEU A 391 16.47 25.88 -19.14
CA LEU A 391 16.35 24.65 -19.93
C LEU A 391 15.75 24.96 -21.32
N PRO A 392 16.43 25.75 -22.18
CA PRO A 392 15.84 26.24 -23.43
C PRO A 392 15.36 25.12 -24.37
N LEU A 393 16.03 23.96 -24.33
CA LEU A 393 15.77 22.77 -25.15
C LEU A 393 15.18 21.59 -24.35
N GLY A 394 14.78 21.82 -23.09
CA GLY A 394 14.40 20.76 -22.16
C GLY A 394 15.57 19.86 -21.75
N LEU A 395 15.25 18.65 -21.26
CA LEU A 395 16.24 17.66 -20.81
C LEU A 395 16.64 16.70 -21.92
N ASN A 396 17.91 16.33 -21.98
CA ASN A 396 18.39 15.36 -22.97
C ASN A 396 17.94 13.93 -22.67
N THR A 397 17.68 13.15 -23.73
CA THR A 397 17.36 11.71 -23.63
C THR A 397 18.44 10.94 -22.86
N SER A 398 19.71 11.25 -23.09
CA SER A 398 20.86 10.62 -22.41
C SER A 398 20.89 10.88 -20.91
N THR A 399 20.44 12.05 -20.47
CA THR A 399 20.39 12.44 -19.05
C THR A 399 19.25 11.71 -18.34
N MET A 400 18.12 11.51 -19.01
CA MET A 400 16.96 10.84 -18.44
C MET A 400 17.07 9.30 -18.50
N ALA A 401 17.72 8.74 -19.52
CA ALA A 401 17.75 7.29 -19.78
C ALA A 401 18.26 6.41 -18.61
N PRO A 402 19.26 6.82 -17.81
CA PRO A 402 19.72 6.02 -16.66
C PRO A 402 18.67 5.84 -15.56
N HIS A 403 17.68 6.73 -15.48
CA HIS A 403 16.66 6.75 -14.42
C HIS A 403 15.47 5.86 -14.77
N THR A 404 15.66 4.54 -14.69
CA THR A 404 14.68 3.53 -15.15
C THR A 404 13.38 3.46 -14.34
N ASN A 405 13.31 4.18 -13.22
CA ASN A 405 12.13 4.28 -12.38
C ASN A 405 11.37 5.60 -12.55
N LEU A 406 11.84 6.51 -13.42
CA LEU A 406 11.33 7.86 -13.53
C LEU A 406 9.86 7.85 -13.93
N TYR A 407 8.99 8.34 -13.04
CA TYR A 407 7.53 8.33 -13.16
C TYR A 407 6.97 9.72 -13.51
N LYS A 408 7.52 10.77 -12.90
CA LYS A 408 7.05 12.16 -13.04
C LYS A 408 8.24 13.08 -13.30
N ILE A 409 8.11 13.97 -14.29
CA ILE A 409 9.04 15.07 -14.51
C ILE A 409 8.28 16.38 -14.40
N VAL A 410 8.81 17.30 -13.61
CA VAL A 410 8.26 18.62 -13.35
C VAL A 410 9.31 19.64 -13.73
N ILE A 411 8.95 20.61 -14.57
CA ILE A 411 9.79 21.74 -14.94
C ILE A 411 8.97 23.00 -14.70
N VAL A 412 9.41 23.85 -13.77
CA VAL A 412 8.70 25.07 -13.35
C VAL A 412 9.65 26.26 -13.47
N PHE A 413 9.18 27.36 -14.04
CA PHE A 413 9.98 28.58 -14.26
C PHE A 413 11.23 28.28 -15.09
N SER A 414 11.05 28.03 -16.39
CA SER A 414 12.16 27.78 -17.31
C SER A 414 12.06 28.68 -18.54
N ASN A 415 13.17 28.88 -19.23
CA ASN A 415 13.17 29.56 -20.52
C ASN A 415 12.92 28.59 -21.70
N MET A 416 12.29 27.45 -21.44
CA MET A 416 12.12 26.38 -22.43
C MET A 416 11.26 26.86 -23.60
N THR A 417 11.79 26.73 -24.82
CA THR A 417 11.09 27.10 -26.07
C THR A 417 10.71 25.89 -26.91
N ARG A 418 11.45 24.77 -26.75
CA ARG A 418 11.19 23.48 -27.38
C ARG A 418 11.73 22.37 -26.48
N TRP A 419 11.27 21.14 -26.69
CA TRP A 419 11.83 19.97 -26.03
C TRP A 419 11.72 18.77 -26.96
N ASP A 420 12.85 18.41 -27.55
CA ASP A 420 12.95 17.34 -28.55
C ASP A 420 13.88 16.25 -28.04
N ALA A 421 13.29 15.33 -27.30
CA ALA A 421 13.97 14.17 -26.73
C ALA A 421 13.03 12.96 -26.79
N THR A 422 13.42 11.86 -26.16
CA THR A 422 12.57 10.68 -26.00
C THR A 422 12.37 10.40 -24.52
N LEU A 423 11.11 10.29 -24.10
CA LEU A 423 10.78 9.96 -22.72
C LEU A 423 11.19 8.52 -22.39
N PRO A 424 11.77 8.26 -21.21
CA PRO A 424 11.90 6.91 -20.71
C PRO A 424 10.55 6.18 -20.65
N PRO A 425 10.51 4.86 -20.90
CA PRO A 425 9.29 4.06 -20.88
C PRO A 425 8.73 3.83 -19.46
N SER A 426 9.15 4.59 -18.45
CA SER A 426 8.52 4.64 -17.12
C SER A 426 7.81 5.96 -16.78
N VAL A 427 8.06 7.06 -17.53
CA VAL A 427 7.43 8.37 -17.38
C VAL A 427 5.94 8.39 -17.74
N ARG A 428 5.11 8.70 -16.74
CA ARG A 428 3.66 8.82 -16.87
C ARG A 428 3.17 10.26 -16.88
N ASN A 429 3.86 11.13 -16.14
CA ASN A 429 3.40 12.47 -15.81
C ASN A 429 4.46 13.49 -16.22
N ILE A 430 4.05 14.44 -17.06
CA ILE A 430 4.84 15.62 -17.40
C ILE A 430 4.08 16.85 -16.94
N ASN A 431 4.78 17.69 -16.19
CA ASN A 431 4.31 18.99 -15.73
C ASN A 431 5.30 20.07 -16.17
N ILE A 432 4.84 20.98 -17.02
CA ILE A 432 5.63 22.10 -17.54
C ILE A 432 4.88 23.40 -17.21
N ARG A 433 5.47 24.26 -16.38
CA ARG A 433 4.83 25.51 -15.94
C ARG A 433 5.74 26.70 -16.10
N PHE A 434 5.18 27.83 -16.50
CA PHE A 434 5.90 29.09 -16.67
C PHE A 434 7.12 28.91 -17.58
N ALA A 435 6.85 28.42 -18.80
CA ALA A 435 7.84 28.25 -19.86
C ALA A 435 7.52 29.14 -21.06
N ARG A 436 8.46 29.27 -22.00
CA ARG A 436 8.30 30.07 -23.22
C ARG A 436 7.89 29.24 -24.44
N LEU A 437 7.13 28.16 -24.21
CA LEU A 437 6.62 27.31 -25.26
C LEU A 437 5.56 28.07 -26.06
N THR A 438 5.73 28.16 -27.37
CA THR A 438 4.73 28.70 -28.31
C THR A 438 4.00 27.61 -29.09
N ALA A 439 4.37 26.34 -28.87
CA ALA A 439 3.74 25.14 -29.44
C ALA A 439 3.95 23.95 -28.49
N LEU A 440 3.09 22.93 -28.60
CA LEU A 440 3.29 21.69 -27.83
C LEU A 440 4.64 21.05 -28.21
N PRO A 441 5.51 20.72 -27.23
CA PRO A 441 6.82 20.17 -27.52
C PRO A 441 6.72 18.72 -28.02
N THR A 442 7.66 18.31 -28.88
CA THR A 442 7.59 16.99 -29.53
C THR A 442 7.73 15.82 -28.54
N ILE A 443 8.40 16.04 -27.40
CA ILE A 443 8.54 15.06 -26.30
C ILE A 443 7.19 14.49 -25.80
N VAL A 444 6.09 15.24 -25.92
CA VAL A 444 4.74 14.82 -25.49
C VAL A 444 3.77 14.57 -26.65
N THR A 445 4.24 14.62 -27.90
CA THR A 445 3.41 14.36 -29.09
C THR A 445 3.99 13.26 -30.00
N THR A 446 5.28 12.96 -29.89
CA THR A 446 6.01 12.01 -30.73
C THR A 446 6.62 10.90 -29.89
N ASN A 447 6.40 9.62 -30.27
CA ASN A 447 6.95 8.44 -29.58
C ASN A 447 6.66 8.42 -28.06
N VAL A 448 5.46 8.85 -27.67
CA VAL A 448 5.07 8.97 -26.26
C VAL A 448 4.81 7.57 -25.69
N PRO A 449 5.24 7.27 -24.44
CA PRO A 449 4.98 5.97 -23.85
C PRO A 449 3.48 5.65 -23.76
N SER A 450 3.10 4.40 -24.06
CA SER A 450 1.68 3.98 -24.13
C SER A 450 0.90 4.10 -22.81
N TYR A 451 1.60 4.15 -21.68
CA TYR A 451 1.03 4.34 -20.34
C TYR A 451 1.13 5.81 -19.85
N PHE A 452 1.54 6.75 -20.71
CA PHE A 452 1.52 8.18 -20.42
C PHE A 452 0.09 8.64 -20.09
N GLY A 453 -0.08 9.35 -18.98
CA GLY A 453 -1.41 9.52 -18.38
C GLY A 453 -1.73 10.92 -17.86
N VAL A 454 -0.73 11.77 -17.67
CA VAL A 454 -0.93 13.13 -17.15
C VAL A 454 -0.06 14.11 -17.93
N LEU A 455 -0.71 15.08 -18.57
CA LEU A 455 -0.06 16.23 -19.17
C LEU A 455 -0.57 17.50 -18.48
N TYR A 456 0.35 18.23 -17.87
CA TYR A 456 0.08 19.56 -17.31
C TYR A 456 1.00 20.57 -17.99
N ILE A 457 0.40 21.54 -18.69
CA ILE A 457 1.06 22.71 -19.24
C ILE A 457 0.36 23.95 -18.69
N ASP A 458 1.14 24.83 -18.06
CA ASP A 458 0.64 26.05 -17.41
C ASP A 458 1.45 27.26 -17.84
N SER A 459 0.77 28.37 -18.12
CA SER A 459 1.40 29.68 -18.35
C SER A 459 2.47 29.60 -19.43
N CYS A 460 2.08 29.00 -20.56
CA CYS A 460 2.88 28.78 -21.76
C CYS A 460 2.10 29.31 -22.96
N PRO A 461 2.58 30.30 -23.74
CA PRO A 461 1.78 30.98 -24.76
C PRO A 461 1.58 30.16 -26.05
N LEU A 462 0.93 28.99 -25.95
CA LEU A 462 0.71 28.06 -27.07
C LEU A 462 -0.26 28.59 -28.13
N ARG A 463 -1.31 29.30 -27.70
CA ARG A 463 -2.42 29.87 -28.50
C ARG A 463 -3.31 28.87 -29.25
N SER A 464 -2.76 27.76 -29.70
CA SER A 464 -3.47 26.73 -30.46
C SER A 464 -2.84 25.36 -30.24
N LEU A 465 -3.61 24.30 -30.52
CA LEU A 465 -3.15 22.92 -30.45
C LEU A 465 -3.20 22.28 -31.85
N PRO A 466 -2.20 21.48 -32.25
CA PRO A 466 -2.26 20.71 -33.49
C PRO A 466 -3.46 19.76 -33.54
N THR A 467 -4.07 19.56 -34.71
CA THR A 467 -5.26 18.70 -34.92
C THR A 467 -5.11 17.27 -34.41
N HIS A 468 -3.88 16.73 -34.42
CA HIS A 468 -3.57 15.36 -34.01
C HIS A 468 -2.69 15.31 -32.75
N ALA A 469 -2.74 16.36 -31.91
CA ALA A 469 -1.86 16.52 -30.76
C ALA A 469 -1.90 15.34 -29.77
N PHE A 470 -3.04 14.66 -29.66
CA PHE A 470 -3.28 13.64 -28.64
C PHE A 470 -3.55 12.23 -29.19
N ASP A 471 -3.43 12.03 -30.50
CA ASP A 471 -3.72 10.75 -31.16
C ASP A 471 -2.83 9.59 -30.65
N GLN A 472 -1.63 9.91 -30.17
CA GLN A 472 -0.67 8.94 -29.61
C GLN A 472 -0.78 8.79 -28.09
N LEU A 473 -1.83 9.31 -27.45
CA LEU A 473 -2.01 9.31 -25.99
C LEU A 473 -3.24 8.49 -25.55
N PRO A 474 -3.34 7.18 -25.87
CA PRO A 474 -4.53 6.37 -25.59
C PRO A 474 -4.83 6.20 -24.10
N SER A 475 -3.83 6.44 -23.23
CA SER A 475 -3.94 6.31 -21.77
C SER A 475 -4.06 7.65 -21.04
N LEU A 476 -4.23 8.78 -21.75
CA LEU A 476 -4.32 10.09 -21.13
C LEU A 476 -5.58 10.20 -20.27
N GLN A 477 -5.38 10.50 -18.99
CA GLN A 477 -6.42 10.54 -17.97
C GLN A 477 -6.65 11.96 -17.42
N ARG A 478 -5.57 12.75 -17.36
CA ARG A 478 -5.60 14.16 -16.96
C ARG A 478 -4.92 15.02 -18.01
N LEU A 479 -5.61 16.05 -18.44
CA LEU A 479 -5.11 17.04 -19.39
C LEU A 479 -5.38 18.43 -18.82
N TRP A 480 -4.32 19.11 -18.42
CA TRP A 480 -4.39 20.46 -17.88
C TRP A 480 -3.60 21.39 -18.80
N LEU A 481 -4.29 22.33 -19.41
CA LEU A 481 -3.77 23.32 -20.36
C LEU A 481 -4.24 24.70 -19.88
N THR A 482 -3.54 25.24 -18.89
CA THR A 482 -3.97 26.41 -18.13
C THR A 482 -3.20 27.64 -18.56
N ASN A 483 -3.87 28.77 -18.75
CA ASN A 483 -3.21 30.02 -19.16
C ASN A 483 -2.30 29.83 -20.38
N ILE A 484 -2.83 29.23 -21.45
CA ILE A 484 -2.09 29.02 -22.70
C ILE A 484 -2.66 29.82 -23.88
N SER A 485 -3.59 30.75 -23.60
CA SER A 485 -4.24 31.65 -24.56
C SER A 485 -5.06 30.94 -25.66
N LEU A 486 -5.77 29.85 -25.32
CA LEU A 486 -6.72 29.24 -26.26
C LEU A 486 -7.93 30.14 -26.46
N ALA A 487 -8.17 30.57 -27.71
CA ALA A 487 -9.37 31.34 -28.07
C ALA A 487 -10.59 30.46 -28.42
N THR A 488 -10.36 29.19 -28.73
CA THR A 488 -11.40 28.25 -29.16
C THR A 488 -11.26 26.91 -28.44
N PHE A 489 -12.39 26.28 -28.14
CA PHE A 489 -12.38 24.96 -27.51
C PHE A 489 -11.69 23.93 -28.42
N PRO A 490 -10.73 23.13 -27.92
CA PRO A 490 -9.95 22.23 -28.75
C PRO A 490 -10.68 20.91 -29.01
N ASP A 491 -11.24 20.75 -30.22
CA ASP A 491 -11.96 19.53 -30.64
C ASP A 491 -11.11 18.24 -30.53
N THR A 492 -9.79 18.37 -30.58
CA THR A 492 -8.80 17.28 -30.43
C THR A 492 -8.94 16.49 -29.12
N ILE A 493 -9.56 17.06 -28.09
CA ILE A 493 -9.80 16.42 -26.80
C ILE A 493 -10.98 15.42 -26.86
N THR A 494 -11.88 15.57 -27.84
CA THR A 494 -13.10 14.76 -27.97
C THR A 494 -12.82 13.25 -28.06
N ASN A 495 -11.66 12.87 -28.61
CA ASN A 495 -11.31 11.47 -28.87
C ASN A 495 -10.52 10.80 -27.73
N LEU A 496 -10.35 11.44 -26.56
CA LEU A 496 -9.59 10.88 -25.45
C LEU A 496 -10.45 9.91 -24.61
N PRO A 497 -10.27 8.59 -24.72
CA PRO A 497 -11.24 7.62 -24.20
C PRO A 497 -11.21 7.46 -22.67
N LEU A 498 -10.09 7.82 -22.03
CA LEU A 498 -9.86 7.63 -20.59
C LEU A 498 -9.77 8.95 -19.81
N LEU A 499 -10.04 10.09 -20.45
CA LEU A 499 -9.97 11.40 -19.81
C LEU A 499 -11.03 11.50 -18.72
N PHE A 500 -10.62 11.79 -17.48
CA PHE A 500 -11.53 11.99 -16.36
C PHE A 500 -11.44 13.38 -15.72
N ASP A 501 -10.34 14.11 -15.92
CA ASP A 501 -10.13 15.45 -15.38
C ASP A 501 -9.46 16.35 -16.43
N LEU A 502 -10.21 17.37 -16.86
CA LEU A 502 -9.82 18.36 -17.86
C LEU A 502 -9.75 19.74 -17.19
N ASN A 503 -8.65 20.45 -17.40
CA ASN A 503 -8.50 21.82 -16.92
C ASN A 503 -8.06 22.73 -18.07
N LEU A 504 -8.94 23.66 -18.46
CA LEU A 504 -8.67 24.70 -19.45
C LEU A 504 -8.83 26.09 -18.82
N ARG A 505 -8.53 26.24 -17.52
CA ARG A 505 -8.66 27.53 -16.83
C ARG A 505 -7.80 28.63 -17.45
N ASP A 506 -8.25 29.87 -17.25
CA ASP A 506 -7.51 31.09 -17.59
C ASP A 506 -7.12 31.16 -19.08
N ASN A 507 -8.00 30.69 -19.97
CA ASN A 507 -7.85 30.86 -21.41
C ASN A 507 -8.85 31.92 -21.91
N ASP A 508 -8.97 32.06 -23.23
CA ASP A 508 -9.85 33.05 -23.88
C ASP A 508 -11.10 32.38 -24.49
N LEU A 509 -11.57 31.28 -23.91
CA LEU A 509 -12.69 30.52 -24.45
C LEU A 509 -14.00 31.30 -24.31
N THR A 510 -14.71 31.48 -25.41
CA THR A 510 -16.05 32.10 -25.41
C THR A 510 -17.18 31.08 -25.35
N THR A 511 -16.91 29.83 -25.75
CA THR A 511 -17.88 28.73 -25.74
C THR A 511 -17.19 27.39 -25.48
N VAL A 512 -17.96 26.42 -24.97
CA VAL A 512 -17.62 24.99 -24.99
C VAL A 512 -18.55 24.33 -26.01
N THR A 513 -18.01 23.65 -27.01
CA THR A 513 -18.79 23.11 -28.14
C THR A 513 -19.89 22.16 -27.67
N MET A 514 -21.11 22.35 -28.18
CA MET A 514 -22.27 21.51 -27.79
C MET A 514 -22.05 20.03 -28.09
N THR A 515 -21.35 19.71 -29.18
CA THR A 515 -20.93 18.35 -29.55
C THR A 515 -20.13 17.66 -28.44
N TRP A 516 -19.18 18.37 -27.83
CA TRP A 516 -18.40 17.84 -26.73
C TRP A 516 -19.24 17.74 -25.45
N GLN A 517 -20.09 18.73 -25.17
CA GLN A 517 -21.00 18.66 -24.01
C GLN A 517 -21.89 17.42 -24.05
N THR A 518 -22.55 17.14 -25.17
CA THR A 518 -23.43 15.97 -25.33
C THR A 518 -22.65 14.66 -25.34
N HIS A 519 -21.51 14.60 -26.03
CA HIS A 519 -20.67 13.40 -26.06
C HIS A 519 -20.21 12.98 -24.66
N THR A 520 -19.80 13.93 -23.82
CA THR A 520 -19.37 13.62 -22.46
C THR A 520 -20.49 13.11 -21.57
N ALA A 521 -21.74 13.47 -21.84
CA ALA A 521 -22.90 12.94 -21.12
C ALA A 521 -23.13 11.45 -21.40
N GLU A 522 -22.65 10.94 -22.54
CA GLU A 522 -22.76 9.52 -22.93
C GLU A 522 -21.66 8.65 -22.30
N THR A 523 -20.44 9.17 -22.17
CA THR A 523 -19.25 8.35 -21.83
C THR A 523 -19.03 8.13 -20.34
N ASN A 524 -19.65 8.92 -19.44
CA ASN A 524 -19.56 8.82 -17.97
C ASN A 524 -18.14 8.69 -17.37
N THR A 525 -17.09 9.02 -18.13
CA THR A 525 -15.68 8.95 -17.68
C THR A 525 -15.24 10.23 -16.95
N LEU A 526 -15.69 11.40 -17.43
CA LEU A 526 -15.36 12.69 -16.82
C LEU A 526 -15.94 12.85 -15.41
N ARG A 527 -15.09 13.36 -14.52
CA ARG A 527 -15.37 13.64 -13.10
C ARG A 527 -15.11 15.09 -12.73
N SER A 528 -14.20 15.77 -13.43
CA SER A 528 -13.91 17.18 -13.21
C SER A 528 -13.61 17.88 -14.53
N VAL A 529 -14.23 19.05 -14.73
CA VAL A 529 -13.89 19.99 -15.80
C VAL A 529 -13.73 21.37 -15.19
N ARG A 530 -12.65 22.07 -15.56
CA ARG A 530 -12.37 23.43 -15.09
C ARG A 530 -12.26 24.38 -16.27
N PHE A 531 -13.15 25.36 -16.31
CA PHE A 531 -13.22 26.44 -17.31
C PHE A 531 -13.26 27.82 -16.66
N ASN A 532 -12.89 27.93 -15.38
CA ASN A 532 -12.79 29.19 -14.68
C ASN A 532 -11.81 30.16 -15.38
N GLY A 533 -12.05 31.47 -15.26
CA GLY A 533 -11.19 32.52 -15.85
C GLY A 533 -11.23 32.59 -17.38
N ASN A 534 -12.34 32.19 -18.00
CA ASN A 534 -12.56 32.30 -19.45
C ASN A 534 -13.56 33.42 -19.77
N GLN A 535 -14.00 33.50 -21.03
CA GLN A 535 -14.96 34.49 -21.53
C GLN A 535 -16.34 33.87 -21.83
N LEU A 536 -16.75 32.87 -21.02
CA LEU A 536 -18.04 32.18 -21.20
C LEU A 536 -19.19 33.07 -20.71
N GLU A 537 -20.05 33.55 -21.62
CA GLU A 537 -21.27 34.29 -21.25
C GLU A 537 -22.40 33.35 -20.79
N ALA A 538 -22.38 32.10 -21.26
CA ALA A 538 -23.28 31.03 -20.84
C ALA A 538 -22.47 29.78 -20.49
N GLY A 539 -22.90 29.06 -19.44
CA GLY A 539 -22.23 27.84 -19.01
C GLY A 539 -22.54 26.63 -19.90
N PRO A 540 -21.70 25.58 -19.86
CA PRO A 540 -21.91 24.33 -20.58
C PRO A 540 -22.94 23.44 -19.87
N TRP A 541 -24.20 23.87 -19.86
CA TRP A 541 -25.24 23.24 -19.04
C TRP A 541 -25.57 21.80 -19.44
N ALA A 542 -25.43 21.44 -20.72
CA ALA A 542 -25.80 20.13 -21.24
C ALA A 542 -24.94 18.97 -20.70
N MET A 543 -23.77 19.25 -20.13
CA MET A 543 -22.90 18.23 -19.54
C MET A 543 -23.09 18.05 -18.03
N VAL A 544 -23.76 18.99 -17.36
CA VAL A 544 -23.94 18.97 -15.90
C VAL A 544 -24.71 17.73 -15.50
N ARG A 545 -24.08 16.88 -14.69
CA ARG A 545 -24.65 15.61 -14.22
C ARG A 545 -24.03 15.18 -12.90
N LYS A 546 -24.70 14.26 -12.21
CA LYS A 546 -24.22 13.72 -10.94
C LYS A 546 -22.83 13.08 -11.10
N GLY A 547 -21.88 13.50 -10.27
CA GLY A 547 -20.52 12.97 -10.26
C GLY A 547 -19.53 13.70 -11.16
N LEU A 548 -19.98 14.72 -11.90
CA LEU A 548 -19.13 15.68 -12.61
C LEU A 548 -19.13 17.01 -11.86
N VAL A 549 -17.93 17.52 -11.55
CA VAL A 549 -17.73 18.89 -11.05
C VAL A 549 -17.37 19.78 -12.23
N VAL A 550 -18.10 20.88 -12.39
CA VAL A 550 -17.94 21.89 -13.44
C VAL A 550 -17.59 23.22 -12.78
N GLU A 551 -16.33 23.60 -12.88
CA GLU A 551 -15.80 24.83 -12.30
C GLU A 551 -15.81 25.95 -13.34
N LEU A 552 -16.60 27.01 -13.09
CA LEU A 552 -16.90 28.11 -14.03
C LEU A 552 -16.62 29.48 -13.43
N SER A 553 -15.94 29.55 -12.28
CA SER A 553 -15.64 30.81 -11.60
C SER A 553 -14.97 31.86 -12.50
N SER A 554 -15.17 33.14 -12.21
CA SER A 554 -14.58 34.28 -12.95
C SER A 554 -14.84 34.24 -14.46
N ASN A 555 -16.03 33.81 -14.88
CA ASN A 555 -16.55 33.99 -16.24
C ASN A 555 -17.66 35.05 -16.27
N PRO A 556 -17.95 35.69 -17.42
CA PRO A 556 -19.03 36.67 -17.57
C PRO A 556 -20.46 36.07 -17.57
N ILE A 557 -20.71 35.02 -16.77
CA ILE A 557 -22.01 34.35 -16.66
C ILE A 557 -22.95 35.18 -15.77
N ALA A 558 -24.03 35.69 -16.35
CA ALA A 558 -25.02 36.51 -15.63
C ALA A 558 -26.27 35.72 -15.18
N SER A 559 -26.53 34.55 -15.75
CA SER A 559 -27.72 33.73 -15.47
C SER A 559 -27.44 32.24 -15.63
N VAL A 560 -28.28 31.40 -15.02
CA VAL A 560 -28.22 29.94 -15.11
C VAL A 560 -29.55 29.37 -15.60
N ASP A 561 -29.51 28.22 -16.29
CA ASP A 561 -30.69 27.52 -16.79
C ASP A 561 -31.55 26.91 -15.66
N GLU A 562 -32.84 26.68 -15.96
CA GLU A 562 -33.76 25.99 -15.07
C GLU A 562 -33.25 24.57 -14.76
N GLY A 563 -32.96 24.29 -13.48
CA GLY A 563 -32.44 23.00 -13.01
C GLY A 563 -31.00 23.02 -12.48
N ILE A 564 -30.22 24.08 -12.75
CA ILE A 564 -28.84 24.20 -12.27
C ILE A 564 -28.75 24.53 -10.76
N ASN A 565 -29.81 25.09 -10.18
CA ASN A 565 -29.85 25.48 -8.75
C ASN A 565 -29.45 24.35 -7.79
N THR A 566 -29.90 23.12 -8.04
CA THR A 566 -29.53 21.96 -7.21
C THR A 566 -28.05 21.62 -7.36
N ALA A 567 -27.50 21.72 -8.57
CA ALA A 567 -26.09 21.45 -8.84
C ALA A 567 -25.17 22.46 -8.15
N LEU A 568 -25.57 23.75 -8.09
CA LEU A 568 -24.85 24.79 -7.35
C LEU A 568 -24.78 24.48 -5.86
N GLN A 569 -25.92 24.13 -5.24
CA GLN A 569 -25.99 23.82 -3.81
C GLN A 569 -25.16 22.58 -3.43
N LEU A 570 -25.00 21.64 -4.36
CA LEU A 570 -24.19 20.43 -4.18
C LEU A 570 -22.69 20.65 -4.49
N GLY A 571 -22.28 21.85 -4.92
CA GLY A 571 -20.92 22.14 -5.36
C GLY A 571 -20.52 21.39 -6.64
N GLN A 572 -21.50 20.94 -7.44
CA GLN A 572 -21.26 20.32 -8.74
C GLN A 572 -21.02 21.36 -9.82
N VAL A 573 -21.60 22.55 -9.67
CA VAL A 573 -21.31 23.72 -10.48
C VAL A 573 -20.80 24.79 -9.54
N VAL A 574 -19.68 25.42 -9.88
CA VAL A 574 -19.09 26.51 -9.10
C VAL A 574 -19.03 27.75 -9.98
N LEU A 575 -19.56 28.87 -9.48
CA LEU A 575 -19.73 30.13 -10.22
C LEU A 575 -19.13 31.31 -9.47
N ASP A 576 -18.16 31.07 -8.60
CA ASP A 576 -17.58 32.12 -7.77
C ASP A 576 -17.06 33.27 -8.64
N ASP A 577 -17.19 34.50 -8.15
CA ASP A 577 -16.75 35.72 -8.82
C ASP A 577 -17.42 36.02 -10.19
N THR A 578 -18.49 35.31 -10.55
CA THR A 578 -19.31 35.61 -11.74
C THR A 578 -20.32 36.74 -11.49
N PRO A 579 -20.82 37.44 -12.53
CA PRO A 579 -21.94 38.37 -12.42
C PRO A 579 -23.19 37.76 -11.77
N TYR A 580 -23.47 36.47 -12.05
CA TYR A 580 -24.55 35.72 -11.40
C TYR A 580 -24.38 35.69 -9.88
N CYS A 581 -23.20 35.31 -9.37
CA CYS A 581 -22.95 35.30 -7.92
C CYS A 581 -23.00 36.70 -7.31
N LYS A 582 -22.52 37.71 -8.02
CA LYS A 582 -22.53 39.12 -7.58
C LYS A 582 -23.92 39.74 -7.53
N SER A 583 -24.93 39.15 -8.19
CA SER A 583 -26.31 39.65 -8.20
C SER A 583 -27.10 39.40 -6.90
N PHE A 584 -26.60 38.54 -6.01
CA PHE A 584 -27.28 38.21 -4.76
C PHE A 584 -26.86 39.14 -3.63
N ASP A 585 -27.83 39.82 -3.02
CA ASP A 585 -27.62 40.56 -1.78
C ASP A 585 -27.49 39.58 -0.59
N GLY A 586 -26.26 39.26 -0.20
CA GLY A 586 -25.95 38.45 0.99
C GLY A 586 -25.00 37.28 0.74
N VAL A 587 -24.47 36.70 1.84
CA VAL A 587 -23.52 35.59 1.77
C VAL A 587 -24.26 34.29 1.47
N ARG A 588 -24.08 33.76 0.25
CA ARG A 588 -24.46 32.39 -0.08
C ARG A 588 -23.23 31.50 0.05
N SER A 589 -23.35 30.39 0.77
CA SER A 589 -22.21 29.48 1.01
C SER A 589 -21.64 28.82 -0.27
N TRP A 590 -22.37 28.88 -1.38
CA TRP A 590 -22.03 28.30 -2.68
C TRP A 590 -21.78 29.36 -3.77
N CYS A 591 -21.77 30.65 -3.41
CA CYS A 591 -21.49 31.76 -4.31
C CYS A 591 -20.57 32.75 -3.59
N ILE A 592 -19.27 32.65 -3.85
CA ILE A 592 -18.30 33.64 -3.39
C ILE A 592 -18.33 34.82 -4.36
N THR A 593 -18.51 36.04 -3.84
CA THR A 593 -18.68 37.24 -4.69
C THR A 593 -17.38 37.86 -5.17
N SER A 594 -16.25 37.55 -4.51
CA SER A 594 -14.92 38.03 -4.87
C SER A 594 -13.85 37.05 -4.40
N LEU A 595 -12.83 36.81 -5.23
CA LEU A 595 -11.65 36.03 -4.88
C LEU A 595 -10.68 36.86 -4.01
N CYS A 596 -9.72 36.20 -3.37
CA CYS A 596 -8.68 36.90 -2.59
C CYS A 596 -7.68 37.66 -3.49
N ALA A 597 -7.50 37.18 -4.73
CA ALA A 597 -6.77 37.84 -5.81
C ALA A 597 -7.33 37.33 -7.16
N ASP A 598 -7.21 38.15 -8.19
CA ASP A 598 -7.67 37.79 -9.55
C ASP A 598 -6.94 36.52 -10.04
N GLY A 599 -7.71 35.54 -10.50
CA GLY A 599 -7.18 34.24 -10.94
C GLY A 599 -6.73 33.31 -9.81
N CYS A 600 -6.86 33.69 -8.54
CA CYS A 600 -6.60 32.80 -7.41
C CYS A 600 -7.88 32.11 -6.93
N TYR A 601 -8.21 30.98 -7.54
CA TYR A 601 -9.40 30.21 -7.21
C TYR A 601 -9.26 29.47 -5.87
N ALA A 602 -10.36 29.23 -5.17
CA ALA A 602 -10.34 28.67 -3.81
C ALA A 602 -9.62 27.32 -3.68
N TYR A 603 -9.61 26.50 -4.74
CA TYR A 603 -8.96 25.19 -4.75
C TYR A 603 -7.44 25.24 -5.03
N MET A 604 -6.88 26.41 -5.37
CA MET A 604 -5.45 26.57 -5.68
C MET A 604 -4.61 26.79 -4.43
N GLN A 605 -5.16 27.51 -3.44
CA GLN A 605 -4.44 27.81 -2.21
C GLN A 605 -4.14 26.52 -1.43
N GLY A 606 -2.86 26.22 -1.22
CA GLY A 606 -2.43 25.02 -0.49
C GLY A 606 -2.66 23.71 -1.27
N ASP A 607 -2.60 23.76 -2.61
CA ASP A 607 -2.78 22.61 -3.49
C ASP A 607 -1.48 21.86 -3.84
N HIS A 608 -0.34 22.27 -3.27
CA HIS A 608 1.01 21.79 -3.53
C HIS A 608 1.60 22.16 -4.90
N PHE A 609 0.99 23.10 -5.60
CA PHE A 609 1.57 23.77 -6.74
C PHE A 609 1.79 25.24 -6.42
N CYS A 610 3.04 25.71 -6.54
CA CYS A 610 3.30 27.14 -6.44
C CYS A 610 2.55 27.90 -7.56
N ASP A 611 1.52 28.65 -7.19
CA ASP A 611 0.65 29.46 -8.03
C ASP A 611 0.93 30.95 -7.76
N PRO A 612 1.74 31.64 -8.59
CA PRO A 612 2.14 33.03 -8.35
C PRO A 612 0.97 34.02 -8.22
N VAL A 613 -0.17 33.73 -8.86
CA VAL A 613 -1.40 34.54 -8.73
C VAL A 613 -2.00 34.48 -7.32
N CYS A 614 -1.77 33.37 -6.61
CA CYS A 614 -2.17 33.17 -5.21
C CYS A 614 -1.08 33.60 -4.21
N PHE A 615 0.13 33.92 -4.68
CA PHE A 615 1.25 34.32 -3.82
C PHE A 615 1.14 35.80 -3.39
N THR A 616 0.07 36.12 -2.67
CA THR A 616 -0.19 37.45 -2.10
C THR A 616 -0.59 37.32 -0.63
N SER A 617 -0.43 38.39 0.16
CA SER A 617 -0.84 38.38 1.57
C SER A 617 -2.35 38.15 1.75
N ALA A 618 -3.18 38.59 0.79
CA ALA A 618 -4.63 38.40 0.82
C ALA A 618 -5.03 36.94 0.62
N CYS A 619 -4.24 36.19 -0.16
CA CYS A 619 -4.43 34.76 -0.42
C CYS A 619 -3.51 33.88 0.46
N ALA A 620 -3.08 34.40 1.61
CA ALA A 620 -2.22 33.70 2.57
C ALA A 620 -0.95 33.10 1.94
N PHE A 621 -0.36 33.78 0.95
CA PHE A 621 0.85 33.36 0.23
C PHE A 621 0.74 31.95 -0.34
N ASP A 622 -0.39 31.64 -0.98
CA ASP A 622 -0.65 30.35 -1.62
C ASP A 622 -0.56 29.15 -0.65
N GLY A 623 -0.85 29.39 0.63
CA GLY A 623 -0.71 28.36 1.67
C GLY A 623 0.74 27.89 1.90
N GLY A 624 1.74 28.62 1.41
CA GLY A 624 3.17 28.29 1.51
C GLY A 624 3.71 27.42 0.37
N ASP A 625 2.91 27.11 -0.67
CA ASP A 625 3.34 26.21 -1.76
C ASP A 625 4.48 26.78 -2.62
N CYS A 626 4.73 28.09 -2.54
CA CYS A 626 5.83 28.78 -3.22
C CYS A 626 7.10 28.95 -2.38
N ASP A 627 7.12 28.56 -1.10
CA ASP A 627 8.22 28.86 -0.17
C ASP A 627 9.58 28.30 -0.66
N GLU A 628 9.57 27.09 -1.25
CA GLU A 628 10.79 26.45 -1.76
C GLU A 628 11.31 27.06 -3.08
N MET A 629 10.52 27.91 -3.75
CA MET A 629 10.93 28.54 -5.02
C MET A 629 11.97 29.67 -4.81
N GLY A 630 12.13 30.17 -3.58
CA GLY A 630 13.07 31.24 -3.25
C GLY A 630 12.68 32.57 -3.89
N PHE A 631 11.38 32.87 -3.92
CA PHE A 631 10.92 34.23 -4.22
C PHE A 631 11.19 35.12 -3.00
N ASN A 632 11.85 36.26 -3.23
CA ASN A 632 12.19 37.22 -2.18
C ASN A 632 11.13 38.31 -2.07
#